data_AF-A0AAN2CEW6-F1
#
_entry.id   AF-A0AAN2CEW6-F1
#
_cell.length_a   1.000
_cell.length_b   1.000
_cell.length_c   1.000
_cell.angle_alpha   90.00
_cell.angle_beta   90.00
_cell.angle_gamma   90.00
#
_symmetry.space_group_name_H-M   'P 1'
#
loop_
_entity.id
_entity.type
_entity.pdbx_description
1 polymer ?
#
loop_
_entity_poly.entity_id
_entity_poly.type
_entity_poly.pdbx_seq_one_letter_code
_entity_poly.pdbx_strand_id
1 'polypeptide(L)' 'MSKQSVKPVLLSEAQIQAIRKIQEKQRQQSGIGVAPTIHEIARGLVDKALASLSNECMPDGVCS' A
#
# COMPACT_ATOMS: atom_id res chain seq x y z
N MET A 1 14.16 -16.43 -4.60
CA MET A 1 13.18 -15.31 -4.54
C MET A 1 13.07 -14.69 -5.92
N SER A 2 12.00 -14.99 -6.65
CA SER A 2 11.77 -14.39 -7.98
C SER A 2 11.49 -12.90 -7.79
N LYS A 3 12.32 -12.02 -8.35
CA LYS A 3 12.03 -10.58 -8.37
C LYS A 3 10.72 -10.39 -9.12
N GLN A 4 9.63 -10.12 -8.42
CA GLN A 4 8.41 -9.60 -9.07
C GLN A 4 8.84 -8.35 -9.84
N SER A 5 8.67 -8.39 -11.17
CA SER A 5 8.99 -7.26 -12.02
C SER A 5 8.00 -6.14 -11.71
N VAL A 6 8.52 -5.02 -11.22
CA VAL A 6 7.70 -3.90 -10.76
C VAL A 6 7.95 -2.72 -11.68
N LYS A 7 6.87 -2.04 -12.07
CA LYS A 7 6.96 -0.83 -12.89
C LYS A 7 6.89 0.39 -11.97
N PRO A 8 7.74 1.40 -12.18
CA PRO A 8 7.69 2.62 -11.38
C PRO A 8 6.42 3.42 -11.70
N VAL A 9 5.85 4.04 -10.67
CA VAL A 9 4.73 4.99 -10.79
C VAL A 9 5.15 6.29 -10.11
N LEU A 10 4.89 7.41 -10.77
CA LEU A 10 5.17 8.72 -10.19
C LEU A 10 4.12 9.05 -9.13
N LEU A 11 4.60 9.51 -7.98
CA LEU A 11 3.79 10.00 -6.87
C LEU A 11 4.14 11.45 -6.60
N SER A 12 3.18 12.22 -6.12
CA SER A 12 3.44 13.60 -5.70
C SER A 12 4.28 13.63 -4.42
N GLU A 13 4.95 14.75 -4.18
CA GLU A 13 5.72 14.94 -2.94
C GLU A 13 4.84 14.75 -1.69
N ALA A 14 3.61 15.27 -1.71
CA ALA A 14 2.66 15.11 -0.62
C ALA A 14 2.32 13.64 -0.35
N GLN A 15 2.16 12.82 -1.39
CA GLN A 15 1.93 11.38 -1.26
C GLN A 15 3.16 10.67 -0.67
N ILE A 16 4.37 11.02 -1.11
CA ILE A 16 5.62 10.48 -0.55
C ILE A 16 5.77 10.84 0.93
N GLN A 17 5.47 12.09 1.31
CA GLN A 17 5.50 12.52 2.71
C GLN A 17 4.48 11.78 3.57
N ALA A 18 3.28 11.52 3.05
CA ALA A 18 2.28 10.71 3.75
C ALA A 18 2.79 9.27 3.98
N ILE A 19 3.41 8.66 2.97
CA ILE A 19 3.98 7.30 3.08
C ILE A 19 5.13 7.27 4.10
N ARG A 20 5.99 8.30 4.12
CA ARG A 20 7.07 8.42 5.13
C ARG A 20 6.53 8.49 6.56
N LYS A 21 5.44 9.23 6.78
CA LYS A 21 4.78 9.28 8.10
C LYS A 21 4.26 7.91 8.54
N ILE A 22 3.73 7.12 7.61
CA ILE A 22 3.30 5.73 7.89
C ILE A 22 4.50 4.86 8.28
N GLN A 23 5.60 4.94 7.52
CA GLN A 23 6.83 4.20 7.81
C GLN A 23 7.36 4.53 9.21
N GLU A 24 7.43 5.81 9.57
CA GLU A 24 7.92 6.26 10.86
C GLU A 24 7.03 5.77 12.01
N LYS A 25 5.70 5.84 11.84
CA LYS A 25 4.75 5.28 12.81
C LYS A 25 4.97 3.78 13.02
N GLN A 26 5.18 3.01 11.95
CA GLN A 26 5.43 1.57 12.05
C GLN A 26 6.78 1.26 12.71
N ARG A 27 7.81 2.08 12.43
CA ARG A 27 9.12 1.97 13.08
C ARG A 27 9.02 2.15 14.59
N GLN A 28 8.27 3.16 15.03
CA GLN A 28 8.04 3.44 16.46
C GLN A 28 7.22 2.35 17.15
N GLN A 29 6.28 1.73 16.42
CA GLN A 29 5.48 0.60 16.93
C GLN A 29 6.26 -0.71 16.97
N SER A 30 7.32 -0.84 16.18
CA SER A 30 8.20 -1.99 16.21
C SER A 30 9.12 -1.90 17.44
N GLY A 31 9.02 -2.86 18.36
CA GLY A 31 9.93 -2.96 19.52
C GLY A 31 11.42 -3.09 19.18
N ILE A 32 11.76 -3.36 17.90
CA ILE A 32 13.14 -3.42 17.39
C ILE A 32 13.48 -2.32 16.37
N GLY A 33 12.60 -1.32 16.18
CA GLY A 33 12.85 -0.19 15.27
C GLY A 33 12.88 -0.50 13.77
N VAL A 34 12.27 -1.60 13.32
CA VAL A 34 12.15 -1.93 11.89
C VAL A 34 10.82 -1.44 11.32
N ALA A 35 10.83 -1.06 10.04
CA ALA A 35 9.63 -0.71 9.29
C ALA A 35 9.78 -1.20 7.84
N PRO A 36 8.67 -1.52 7.16
CA PRO A 36 8.71 -1.82 5.74
C PRO A 36 9.21 -0.62 4.93
N THR A 37 9.72 -0.88 3.75
CA THR A 37 10.21 0.16 2.84
C THR A 37 9.07 0.98 2.26
N ILE A 38 9.38 2.19 1.79
CA ILE A 38 8.42 3.07 1.10
C ILE A 38 7.71 2.34 -0.05
N HIS A 39 8.43 1.51 -0.81
CA HIS A 39 7.85 0.75 -1.93
C HIS A 39 6.85 -0.32 -1.48
N GLU A 40 7.14 -1.01 -0.38
CA GLU A 40 6.23 -2.02 0.19
C GLU A 40 4.96 -1.37 0.74
N ILE A 41 5.10 -0.24 1.43
CA ILE A 41 3.95 0.52 1.93
C ILE A 41 3.11 1.03 0.75
N ALA A 42 3.74 1.65 -0.26
CA ALA A 42 3.03 2.18 -1.43
C ALA A 42 2.25 1.07 -2.17
N ARG A 43 2.89 -0.08 -2.42
CA ARG A 43 2.22 -1.22 -3.06
C ARG A 43 1.06 -1.72 -2.20
N GLY A 44 1.27 -1.93 -0.91
CA GLY A 44 0.20 -2.40 -0.02
C GLY A 44 -0.98 -1.43 0.07
N LEU A 45 -0.75 -0.13 -0.03
CA LEU A 45 -1.83 0.87 -0.11
C LEU A 45 -2.60 0.77 -1.42
N VAL A 46 -1.90 0.65 -2.56
CA VAL A 46 -2.53 0.49 -3.88
C VAL A 46 -3.31 -0.81 -3.95
N ASP A 47 -2.75 -1.93 -3.50
CA ASP A 47 -3.40 -3.24 -3.48
C ASP A 47 -4.71 -3.19 -2.66
N LYS A 48 -4.67 -2.55 -1.47
CA LYS A 48 -5.87 -2.38 -0.64
C LYS A 48 -6.94 -1.53 -1.31
N ALA A 49 -6.54 -0.40 -1.91
CA ALA A 49 -7.48 0.48 -2.60
C ALA A 49 -8.12 -0.23 -3.80
N LEU A 50 -7.33 -0.91 -4.62
CA LEU A 50 -7.82 -1.70 -5.76
C LEU A 50 -8.73 -2.83 -5.30
N ALA A 51 -8.37 -3.56 -4.24
CA ALA A 51 -9.24 -4.59 -3.67
C ALA A 51 -10.57 -4.02 -3.20
N SER A 52 -10.59 -2.88 -2.50
CA SER A 52 -11.82 -2.23 -2.06
C SER A 52 -12.72 -1.82 -3.22
N LEU A 53 -12.15 -1.25 -4.30
CA LEU A 53 -12.90 -0.89 -5.51
C LEU A 53 -13.39 -2.12 -6.29
N SER A 54 -12.61 -3.20 -6.27
CA SER A 54 -12.99 -4.47 -6.92
C SER A 54 -14.10 -5.20 -6.15
N ASN A 55 -14.21 -4.94 -4.84
CA ASN A 55 -15.22 -5.49 -3.96
C ASN A 55 -16.48 -4.63 -3.86
N GLU A 56 -16.58 -3.53 -4.63
CA GLU A 56 -17.86 -2.88 -4.88
C GLU A 56 -18.72 -3.85 -5.71
N CYS A 57 -19.50 -4.66 -4.99
CA CYS A 57 -20.60 -5.40 -5.56
C CYS A 57 -21.43 -4.44 -6.42
N MET A 58 -21.64 -4.84 -7.67
CA MET A 58 -22.72 -4.33 -8.52
C MET A 58 -24.01 -4.20 -7.69
N PRO A 59 -24.86 -3.19 -7.95
CA PRO A 59 -26.06 -2.92 -7.16
C PRO A 59 -27.10 -4.05 -7.12
N ASP A 60 -26.85 -5.21 -7.74
CA ASP A 60 -27.81 -6.32 -7.87
C ASP A 60 -27.45 -7.61 -7.12
N GLY A 61 -26.45 -7.61 -6.23
CA GLY A 61 -26.35 -8.62 -5.16
C GLY A 61 -26.25 -10.10 -5.59
N VAL A 62 -25.70 -10.41 -6.77
CA VAL A 62 -25.44 -11.80 -7.19
C VAL A 62 -23.94 -12.04 -7.21
N CYS A 63 -23.44 -12.83 -6.26
CA CYS A 63 -22.10 -13.42 -6.31
C CYS A 63 -22.18 -14.79 -7.00
N SER A 64 -21.27 -15.06 -7.94
CA SER A 64 -21.00 -16.41 -8.45
C SER A 64 -20.18 -17.24 -7.46
#